data_AF-A0A923NZA2-F1
#
_entry.id   AF-A0A923NZA2-F1
#
_cell.length_a   1.000
_cell.length_b   1.000
_cell.length_c   1.000
_cell.angle_alpha   90.00
_cell.angle_beta   90.00
_cell.angle_gamma   90.00
#
_symmetry.space_group_name_H-M   'P 1'
#
loop_
_entity.id
_entity.type
_entity.pdbx_description
1 polymer ?
#
loop_
_entity_poly.entity_id
_entity_poly.type
_entity_poly.pdbx_seq_one_letter_code
_entity_poly.pdbx_strand_id
1 'polypeptide(L)'
;MKIKLQGLFACAALVAAGPSLAQVSDGPLAHSTTGSTSGGQIQFGPDDALEASFAAARPFLTWKYYFVPASAMVRRSSSDVSTYVGTGCIRATSDFVVSDIQIEDGASMAVLRVYYKDTDASNHVNAYVTSYDAAGGFTDYGPAQSDPAAGYGTAAFTFSPYLVTDNAARSYVFNVRQAGTSTSTAICGVRLFYSIP
;
A
#
# COMPACT_ATOMS: atom_id res chain seq x y z
N MET A 1 -63.04 -22.74 36.82
CA MET A 1 -62.00 -22.27 37.76
C MET A 1 -61.44 -20.97 37.18
N LYS A 2 -61.75 -19.84 37.82
CA LYS A 2 -61.50 -18.48 37.34
C LYS A 2 -60.11 -18.04 37.79
N ILE A 3 -59.23 -17.64 36.87
CA ILE A 3 -57.99 -16.94 37.19
C ILE A 3 -58.10 -15.52 36.65
N LYS A 4 -58.20 -14.57 37.59
CA LYS A 4 -58.13 -13.12 37.35
C LYS A 4 -56.66 -12.74 37.22
N LEU A 5 -56.29 -12.03 36.16
CA LEU A 5 -55.02 -11.31 36.07
C LEU A 5 -55.34 -9.81 36.00
N GLN A 6 -55.23 -9.14 37.15
CA GLN A 6 -55.16 -7.69 37.24
C GLN A 6 -53.68 -7.30 37.25
N GLY A 7 -53.31 -6.28 36.47
CA GLY A 7 -51.93 -5.80 36.41
C GLY A 7 -51.82 -4.60 35.49
N LEU A 8 -52.42 -3.49 35.92
CA LEU A 8 -52.16 -2.14 35.41
C LEU A 8 -50.70 -1.78 35.70
N PHE A 9 -49.92 -1.35 34.72
CA PHE A 9 -48.93 -0.27 34.88
C PHE A 9 -48.49 0.22 33.49
N ALA A 10 -48.97 1.41 33.15
CA ALA A 10 -48.41 2.22 32.09
C ALA A 10 -47.10 2.83 32.59
N CYS A 11 -46.04 2.76 31.78
CA CYS A 11 -44.95 3.73 31.83
C CYS A 11 -44.43 3.91 30.41
N ALA A 12 -44.92 4.96 29.75
CA ALA A 12 -44.40 5.44 28.49
C ALA A 12 -43.02 6.05 28.75
N ALA A 13 -41.95 5.38 28.31
CA ALA A 13 -40.62 5.97 28.22
C ALA A 13 -40.41 6.44 26.78
N LEU A 14 -40.66 7.74 26.57
CA LEU A 14 -40.30 8.49 25.38
C LEU A 14 -38.77 8.52 25.29
N VAL A 15 -38.16 7.66 24.48
CA VAL A 15 -36.72 7.75 24.17
C VAL A 15 -36.56 8.91 23.18
N ALA A 16 -36.28 10.09 23.73
CA ALA A 16 -35.83 11.22 22.94
C ALA A 16 -34.46 10.88 22.34
N ALA A 17 -34.43 10.72 21.01
CA ALA A 17 -33.21 10.70 20.23
C ALA A 17 -32.54 12.08 20.34
N GLY A 18 -31.57 12.20 21.26
CA GLY A 18 -30.65 13.33 21.26
C GLY A 18 -29.70 13.20 20.06
N PRO A 19 -29.30 14.31 19.42
CA PRO A 19 -28.35 14.26 18.31
C PRO A 19 -27.05 13.64 18.83
N SER A 20 -26.64 12.54 18.19
CA SER A 20 -25.30 12.01 18.33
C SER A 20 -24.32 13.13 18.03
N LEU A 21 -23.57 13.56 19.05
CA LEU A 21 -22.37 14.34 18.85
C LEU A 21 -21.45 13.49 17.98
N ALA A 22 -21.37 13.82 16.70
CA ALA A 22 -20.34 13.31 15.82
C ALA A 22 -19.01 13.67 16.50
N GLN A 23 -18.27 12.65 16.95
CA GLN A 23 -16.88 12.84 17.29
C GLN A 23 -16.18 13.31 16.02
N VAL A 24 -15.91 14.60 15.96
CA VAL A 24 -14.87 15.15 15.10
C VAL A 24 -13.60 14.45 15.55
N SER A 25 -13.14 13.49 14.76
CA SER A 25 -11.79 12.94 14.90
C SER A 25 -10.87 14.10 14.56
N ASP A 26 -10.33 14.74 15.59
CA ASP A 26 -9.24 15.70 15.45
C ASP A 26 -8.16 15.09 14.54
N GLY A 27 -7.70 15.89 13.58
CA GLY A 27 -6.77 15.48 12.55
C GLY A 27 -5.47 14.88 13.10
N PRO A 28 -4.68 14.21 12.25
CA PRO A 28 -3.43 13.61 12.69
C PRO A 28 -2.54 14.66 13.35
N LEU A 29 -2.15 14.36 14.59
CA LEU A 29 -1.23 15.12 15.42
C LEU A 29 -0.02 15.57 14.57
N ALA A 30 0.21 16.88 14.54
CA ALA A 30 1.42 17.46 13.98
C ALA A 30 2.65 16.86 14.70
N HIS A 31 3.34 15.94 14.03
CA HIS A 31 4.64 15.45 14.47
C HIS A 31 5.67 16.55 14.21
N SER A 32 6.02 17.26 15.28
CA SER A 32 7.08 18.28 15.32
C SER A 32 8.40 17.73 14.79
N THR A 33 8.85 18.24 13.65
CA THR A 33 10.19 18.01 13.11
C THR A 33 11.24 18.75 13.94
N THR A 34 11.78 18.06 14.94
CA THR A 34 13.17 18.26 15.37
C THR A 34 13.89 16.94 15.13
N GLY A 35 14.85 16.97 14.20
CA GLY A 35 15.53 15.78 13.70
C GLY A 35 16.08 14.89 14.82
N SER A 36 15.81 13.60 14.72
CA SER A 36 16.53 12.56 15.45
C SER A 36 16.41 11.23 14.71
N THR A 37 17.54 10.78 14.19
CA THR A 37 17.79 9.42 13.74
C THR A 37 17.65 8.45 14.92
N SER A 38 16.49 7.81 15.09
CA SER A 38 16.37 6.52 15.78
C SER A 38 14.98 5.90 15.55
N GLY A 39 14.95 4.68 15.00
CA GLY A 39 13.74 3.87 14.82
C GLY A 39 12.93 4.22 13.57
N GLY A 40 13.20 3.50 12.47
CA GLY A 40 12.56 3.70 11.16
C GLY A 40 11.04 3.69 11.23
N GLN A 41 10.43 4.87 11.23
CA GLN A 41 9.05 5.07 10.84
C GLN A 41 9.07 5.33 9.33
N ILE A 42 8.32 4.52 8.59
CA ILE A 42 8.02 4.80 7.19
C ILE A 42 7.17 6.06 7.18
N GLN A 43 7.70 7.16 6.64
CA GLN A 43 6.95 8.39 6.45
C GLN A 43 6.09 8.24 5.17
N PHE A 44 4.85 8.73 5.23
CA PHE A 44 3.87 8.64 4.15
C PHE A 44 3.59 10.06 3.63
N GLY A 45 3.89 10.35 2.35
CA GLY A 45 3.66 11.64 1.70
C GLY A 45 4.69 11.91 0.58
N PRO A 46 4.86 13.15 0.08
CA PRO A 46 6.05 13.54 -0.72
C PRO A 46 7.25 13.73 0.20
N ASP A 47 7.38 12.84 1.17
CA ASP A 47 8.36 12.90 2.24
C ASP A 47 9.75 12.51 1.78
N ASP A 48 9.82 11.83 0.63
CA ASP A 48 11.05 11.52 -0.04
C ASP A 48 11.42 12.61 -1.06
N ALA A 49 12.68 13.04 -1.03
CA ALA A 49 13.20 14.11 -1.87
C ALA A 49 12.96 13.86 -3.37
N LEU A 50 12.91 12.60 -3.81
CA LEU A 50 12.61 12.23 -5.19
C LEU A 50 11.18 12.65 -5.58
N GLU A 51 10.18 12.22 -4.81
CA GLU A 51 8.77 12.47 -5.09
C GLU A 51 8.43 13.97 -4.92
N ALA A 52 9.05 14.63 -3.94
CA ALA A 52 8.97 16.08 -3.79
C ALA A 52 9.52 16.83 -5.01
N SER A 53 10.62 16.36 -5.60
CA SER A 53 11.19 16.98 -6.81
C SER A 53 10.25 16.87 -8.01
N PHE A 54 9.56 15.74 -8.17
CA PHE A 54 8.55 15.54 -9.21
C PHE A 54 7.34 16.45 -9.03
N ALA A 55 6.87 16.59 -7.78
CA ALA A 55 5.78 17.50 -7.45
C ALA A 55 6.15 18.96 -7.73
N ALA A 56 7.35 19.38 -7.34
CA ALA A 56 7.86 20.72 -7.58
C ALA A 56 8.07 21.03 -9.07
N ALA A 57 8.50 20.04 -9.86
CA ALA A 57 8.69 20.20 -11.31
C ALA A 57 7.36 20.39 -12.07
N ARG A 58 6.23 19.92 -11.50
CA ARG A 58 4.90 19.99 -12.13
C ARG A 58 3.84 20.39 -11.09
N PRO A 59 3.84 21.67 -10.64
CA PRO A 59 3.00 22.13 -9.54
C PRO A 59 1.51 22.25 -9.91
N PHE A 60 1.19 22.20 -11.21
CA PHE A 60 -0.18 22.26 -11.72
C PHE A 60 -0.88 20.89 -11.73
N LEU A 61 -0.16 19.81 -11.45
CA LEU A 61 -0.75 18.47 -11.35
C LEU A 61 -1.14 18.16 -9.91
N THR A 62 -2.21 17.38 -9.75
CA THR A 62 -2.58 16.82 -8.45
C THR A 62 -1.88 15.49 -8.26
N TRP A 63 -0.93 15.45 -7.31
CA TRP A 63 -0.17 14.25 -6.98
C TRP A 63 -0.84 13.44 -5.87
N LYS A 64 -0.84 12.11 -6.02
CA LYS A 64 -1.50 11.15 -5.13
C LYS A 64 -0.58 9.96 -4.83
N TYR A 65 -0.93 9.24 -3.77
CA TYR A 65 -0.29 7.99 -3.37
C TYR A 65 -1.28 6.84 -3.41
N TYR A 66 -0.86 5.70 -3.95
CA TYR A 66 -1.56 4.42 -3.82
C TYR A 66 -0.63 3.43 -3.12
N PHE A 67 -0.96 3.04 -1.89
CA PHE A 67 -0.11 2.19 -1.05
C PHE A 67 -0.82 0.88 -0.71
N VAL A 68 -0.10 -0.24 -0.87
CA VAL A 68 -0.58 -1.58 -0.53
C VAL A 68 0.43 -2.24 0.41
N PRO A 69 0.03 -2.61 1.65
CA PRO A 69 0.89 -3.37 2.55
C PRO A 69 1.03 -4.81 2.06
N ALA A 70 2.17 -5.44 2.35
CA ALA A 70 2.42 -6.79 1.84
C ALA A 70 1.42 -7.83 2.39
N SER A 71 0.93 -7.63 3.61
CA SER A 71 -0.09 -8.50 4.22
C SER A 71 -1.44 -8.50 3.51
N ALA A 72 -1.72 -7.52 2.65
CA ALA A 72 -2.93 -7.47 1.82
C ALA A 72 -2.72 -8.11 0.44
N MET A 73 -1.49 -8.45 0.07
CA MET A 73 -1.18 -9.06 -1.22
C MET A 73 -1.52 -10.55 -1.21
N VAL A 74 -1.90 -11.05 -2.38
CA VAL A 74 -2.21 -12.47 -2.59
C VAL A 74 -1.08 -13.15 -3.34
N ARG A 75 -0.95 -14.46 -3.18
CA ARG A 75 0.07 -15.23 -3.91
C ARG A 75 -0.32 -15.35 -5.37
N ARG A 76 0.65 -15.26 -6.28
CA ARG A 76 0.42 -15.43 -7.71
C ARG A 76 0.16 -16.88 -8.07
N SER A 77 0.98 -17.80 -7.55
CA SER A 77 0.75 -19.24 -7.70
C SER A 77 0.17 -19.85 -6.43
N SER A 78 -0.68 -20.86 -6.63
CA SER A 78 -1.26 -21.66 -5.54
C SER A 78 -0.20 -22.49 -4.80
N SER A 79 0.91 -22.81 -5.46
CA SER A 79 2.03 -23.58 -4.89
C SER A 79 2.95 -22.76 -3.99
N ASP A 80 2.87 -21.43 -4.05
CA ASP A 80 3.78 -20.58 -3.29
C ASP A 80 3.40 -20.51 -1.83
N VAL A 81 4.40 -20.23 -1.00
CA VAL A 81 4.21 -20.05 0.44
C VAL A 81 4.52 -18.60 0.80
N SER A 82 3.54 -17.94 1.42
CA SER A 82 3.68 -16.61 2.00
C SER A 82 3.48 -16.68 3.51
N THR A 83 4.47 -16.28 4.29
CA THR A 83 4.39 -16.27 5.76
C THR A 83 4.32 -14.85 6.28
N TYR A 84 3.30 -14.52 7.07
CA TYR A 84 3.24 -13.24 7.76
C TYR A 84 4.30 -13.16 8.86
N VAL A 85 5.08 -12.08 8.88
CA VAL A 85 6.20 -11.90 9.84
C VAL A 85 6.01 -10.69 10.76
N GLY A 86 4.81 -10.11 10.78
CA GLY A 86 4.46 -8.96 11.60
C GLY A 86 4.51 -7.63 10.85
N THR A 87 3.89 -6.60 11.46
CA THR A 87 3.92 -5.19 10.99
C THR A 87 3.54 -4.99 9.52
N GLY A 88 2.61 -5.79 8.99
CA GLY A 88 2.21 -5.72 7.58
C GLY A 88 3.18 -6.37 6.59
N CYS A 89 4.28 -6.95 7.08
CA CYS A 89 5.29 -7.60 6.25
C CYS A 89 5.05 -9.11 6.09
N ILE A 90 5.43 -9.64 4.94
CA ILE A 90 5.39 -11.08 4.63
C ILE A 90 6.74 -11.54 4.08
N ARG A 91 7.00 -12.84 4.22
CA ARG A 91 8.03 -13.56 3.47
C ARG A 91 7.37 -14.37 2.39
N ALA A 92 7.72 -14.11 1.14
CA ALA A 92 7.27 -14.90 0.00
C ALA A 92 8.40 -15.86 -0.39
N THR A 93 8.07 -17.13 -0.52
CA THR A 93 9.01 -18.17 -0.96
C THR A 93 8.78 -18.39 -2.45
N SER A 94 9.85 -18.26 -3.24
CA SER A 94 9.99 -18.67 -4.65
C SER A 94 9.21 -17.95 -5.76
N ASP A 95 8.16 -17.15 -5.50
CA ASP A 95 7.46 -16.39 -6.56
C ASP A 95 7.00 -14.99 -6.12
N PHE A 96 6.12 -14.39 -6.91
CA PHE A 96 5.48 -13.11 -6.67
C PHE A 96 4.25 -13.21 -5.75
N VAL A 97 4.12 -12.17 -4.93
CA VAL A 97 2.84 -11.73 -4.40
C VAL A 97 2.34 -10.55 -5.20
N VAL A 98 1.02 -10.44 -5.29
CA VAL A 98 0.35 -9.55 -6.23
C VAL A 98 -0.78 -8.77 -5.57
N SER A 99 -0.99 -7.57 -6.09
CA SER A 99 -2.17 -6.75 -5.80
C SER A 99 -2.52 -5.96 -7.05
N ASP A 100 -3.79 -5.85 -7.36
CA ASP A 100 -4.28 -4.98 -8.41
C ASP A 100 -3.98 -3.51 -8.09
N ILE A 101 -3.81 -2.70 -9.15
CA ILE A 101 -3.62 -1.25 -9.05
C ILE A 101 -4.91 -0.58 -9.55
N GLN A 102 -5.70 -0.08 -8.61
CA GLN A 102 -6.99 0.58 -8.88
C GLN A 102 -6.83 2.10 -8.88
N ILE A 103 -6.14 2.64 -9.87
CA ILE A 103 -6.04 4.09 -10.11
C ILE A 103 -6.81 4.48 -11.37
N GLU A 104 -7.16 5.76 -11.48
CA GLU A 104 -7.98 6.29 -12.55
C GLU A 104 -7.33 6.12 -13.94
N ASP A 105 -8.15 6.05 -14.99
CA ASP A 105 -7.67 6.06 -16.38
C ASP A 105 -7.02 7.43 -16.71
N GLY A 106 -5.94 7.42 -17.50
CA GLY A 106 -5.16 8.62 -17.81
C GLY A 106 -4.27 9.13 -16.68
N ALA A 107 -4.22 8.43 -15.53
CA ALA A 107 -3.28 8.72 -14.45
C ALA A 107 -1.84 8.49 -14.92
N SER A 108 -0.93 9.38 -14.52
CA SER A 108 0.49 9.33 -14.87
C SER A 108 1.32 8.85 -13.67
N MET A 109 1.80 7.62 -13.73
CA MET A 109 2.70 7.02 -12.73
C MET A 109 4.11 7.60 -12.89
N ALA A 110 4.71 8.05 -11.79
CA ALA A 110 6.04 8.66 -11.78
C ALA A 110 7.06 7.85 -10.97
N VAL A 111 6.68 7.29 -9.83
CA VAL A 111 7.59 6.52 -8.97
C VAL A 111 6.90 5.29 -8.41
N LEU A 112 7.53 4.12 -8.56
CA LEU A 112 7.21 2.89 -7.83
C LEU A 112 8.19 2.77 -6.67
N ARG A 113 7.69 2.59 -5.45
CA ARG A 113 8.49 2.38 -4.25
C ARG A 113 8.16 1.04 -3.59
N VAL A 114 9.19 0.36 -3.12
CA VAL A 114 9.07 -0.86 -2.31
C VAL A 114 9.57 -0.60 -0.90
N TYR A 115 8.85 -1.13 0.09
CA TYR A 115 9.21 -1.15 1.50
C TYR A 115 9.60 -2.57 1.87
N TYR A 116 10.74 -2.72 2.52
CA TYR A 116 11.31 -4.03 2.79
C TYR A 116 12.01 -4.08 4.15
N LYS A 117 12.19 -5.31 4.63
CA LYS A 117 13.25 -5.67 5.56
C LYS A 117 14.21 -6.57 4.81
N ASP A 118 15.47 -6.18 4.70
CA ASP A 118 16.49 -6.94 4.00
C ASP A 118 17.78 -6.97 4.81
N THR A 119 18.05 -8.08 5.48
CA THR A 119 19.34 -8.32 6.14
C THR A 119 20.13 -9.42 5.43
N ASP A 120 19.79 -9.73 4.18
CA ASP A 120 20.48 -10.72 3.35
C ASP A 120 21.41 -10.02 2.36
N ALA A 121 22.60 -10.58 2.14
CA ALA A 121 23.57 -10.02 1.19
C ALA A 121 23.41 -10.57 -0.23
N SER A 122 22.70 -11.69 -0.39
CA SER A 122 22.60 -12.46 -1.65
C SER A 122 21.19 -12.47 -2.25
N ASN A 123 20.19 -12.04 -1.48
CA ASN A 123 18.79 -12.02 -1.89
C ASN A 123 18.24 -10.60 -1.79
N HIS A 124 17.27 -10.28 -2.64
CA HIS A 124 16.66 -8.94 -2.70
C HIS A 124 15.16 -9.02 -2.84
N VAL A 125 14.46 -8.01 -2.35
CA VAL A 125 13.05 -7.75 -2.69
C VAL A 125 13.01 -6.92 -3.97
N ASN A 126 12.22 -7.38 -4.93
CA ASN A 126 11.96 -6.67 -6.19
C ASN A 126 10.48 -6.38 -6.34
N ALA A 127 10.13 -5.13 -6.63
CA ALA A 127 8.77 -4.74 -7.01
C ALA A 127 8.73 -4.26 -8.46
N TYR A 128 7.65 -4.62 -9.15
CA TYR A 128 7.34 -4.21 -10.51
C TYR A 128 5.90 -3.71 -10.56
N VAL A 129 5.62 -2.77 -11.46
CA VAL A 129 4.29 -2.61 -12.03
C VAL A 129 4.24 -3.46 -13.28
N THR A 130 3.25 -4.31 -13.42
CA THR A 130 3.06 -5.12 -14.62
C THR A 130 1.75 -4.75 -15.29
N SER A 131 1.80 -4.47 -16.59
CA SER A 131 0.59 -4.28 -17.40
C SER A 131 0.25 -5.56 -18.15
N TYR A 132 -1.03 -5.93 -18.24
CA TYR A 132 -1.53 -7.06 -19.03
C TYR A 132 -2.54 -6.58 -20.07
N ASP A 133 -2.47 -7.12 -21.29
CA ASP A 133 -3.36 -6.74 -22.41
C ASP A 133 -4.57 -7.67 -22.63
N ALA A 134 -4.75 -8.66 -21.76
CA ALA A 134 -5.75 -9.73 -21.88
C ALA A 134 -5.66 -10.61 -23.15
N ALA A 135 -4.70 -10.37 -24.04
CA ALA A 135 -4.37 -11.19 -25.21
C ALA A 135 -3.16 -12.11 -24.95
N GLY A 136 -2.61 -12.09 -23.73
CA GLY A 136 -1.45 -12.87 -23.29
C GLY A 136 -0.14 -12.08 -23.30
N GLY A 137 -0.16 -10.82 -23.71
CA GLY A 137 0.97 -9.90 -23.60
C GLY A 137 1.06 -9.25 -22.22
N PHE A 138 2.29 -9.00 -21.78
CA PHE A 138 2.57 -8.26 -20.56
C PHE A 138 3.84 -7.43 -20.69
N THR A 139 3.93 -6.39 -19.86
CA THR A 139 5.13 -5.54 -19.73
C THR A 139 5.40 -5.29 -18.26
N ASP A 140 6.62 -5.58 -17.82
CA ASP A 140 7.12 -5.24 -16.48
C ASP A 140 7.84 -3.90 -16.49
N TYR A 141 7.46 -3.02 -15.57
CA TYR A 141 8.11 -1.75 -15.31
C TYR A 141 8.78 -1.80 -13.94
N GLY A 142 10.11 -1.74 -13.91
CA GLY A 142 10.92 -1.91 -12.71
C GLY A 142 12.27 -2.59 -13.00
N PRO A 143 12.92 -3.18 -11.99
CA PRO A 143 12.47 -3.26 -10.59
C PRO A 143 12.74 -1.99 -9.78
N ALA A 144 11.90 -1.74 -8.78
CA ALA A 144 12.36 -1.13 -7.54
C ALA A 144 12.96 -2.25 -6.66
N GLN A 145 14.26 -2.19 -6.40
CA GLN A 145 15.01 -3.29 -5.77
C GLN A 145 15.53 -2.87 -4.39
N SER A 146 15.40 -3.75 -3.38
CA SER A 146 15.99 -3.51 -2.05
C SER A 146 17.51 -3.41 -2.09
N ASP A 147 18.04 -2.59 -1.19
CA ASP A 147 19.46 -2.58 -0.86
C ASP A 147 19.77 -3.73 0.12
N PRO A 148 20.65 -4.68 -0.23
CA PRO A 148 21.01 -5.80 0.64
C PRO A 148 21.58 -5.33 1.98
N ALA A 149 21.34 -6.14 3.02
CA ALA A 149 21.91 -5.95 4.36
C ALA A 149 21.55 -4.62 5.09
N ALA A 150 20.60 -3.82 4.58
CA ALA A 150 20.21 -2.53 5.14
C ALA A 150 19.27 -2.62 6.37
N GLY A 151 18.67 -3.79 6.64
CA GLY A 151 17.59 -3.91 7.59
C GLY A 151 16.29 -3.36 7.01
N TYR A 152 15.55 -2.53 7.75
CA TYR A 152 14.34 -1.90 7.22
C TYR A 152 14.71 -0.74 6.29
N GLY A 153 14.11 -0.70 5.11
CA GLY A 153 14.43 0.31 4.11
C GLY A 153 13.35 0.46 3.05
N THR A 154 13.62 1.40 2.14
CA THR A 154 12.78 1.64 0.96
C THR A 154 13.66 1.86 -0.24
N ALA A 155 13.20 1.43 -1.41
CA ALA A 155 13.86 1.68 -2.68
C ALA A 155 12.83 2.07 -3.73
N ALA A 156 13.26 2.84 -4.72
CA ALA A 156 12.38 3.44 -5.71
C ALA A 156 12.85 3.16 -7.14
N PHE A 157 11.88 3.06 -8.04
CA PHE A 157 12.04 3.03 -9.48
C PHE A 157 11.27 4.21 -10.08
N THR A 158 11.93 4.95 -10.97
CA THR A 158 11.32 6.10 -11.66
C THR A 158 10.87 5.69 -13.06
N PHE A 159 9.62 6.02 -13.40
CA PHE A 159 9.11 5.88 -14.75
C PHE A 159 9.61 7.04 -15.61
N SER A 160 10.34 6.73 -16.68
CA SER A 160 10.82 7.73 -17.65
C SER A 160 10.64 7.20 -19.09
N PRO A 161 9.69 7.75 -19.88
CA PRO A 161 8.68 8.73 -19.49
C PRO A 161 7.69 8.18 -18.45
N TYR A 162 6.84 9.04 -17.88
CA TYR A 162 5.76 8.59 -16.99
C TYR A 162 4.89 7.54 -17.68
N LEU A 163 4.50 6.52 -16.94
CA LEU A 163 3.58 5.50 -17.42
C LEU A 163 2.15 6.02 -17.26
N VAL A 164 1.47 6.25 -18.38
CA VAL A 164 0.07 6.67 -18.40
C VAL A 164 -0.82 5.43 -18.40
N THR A 165 -1.80 5.38 -17.51
CA THR A 165 -2.79 4.30 -17.47
C THR A 165 -3.74 4.38 -18.66
N ASP A 166 -3.93 3.24 -19.31
CA ASP A 166 -4.98 2.98 -20.29
C ASP A 166 -5.75 1.75 -19.81
N ASN A 167 -6.71 1.98 -18.91
CA ASN A 167 -7.51 0.96 -18.27
C ASN A 167 -8.53 0.34 -19.24
N ALA A 168 -8.74 0.94 -20.42
CA ALA A 168 -9.58 0.38 -21.47
C ALA A 168 -8.87 -0.75 -22.23
N ALA A 169 -7.54 -0.64 -22.40
CA ALA A 169 -6.75 -1.65 -23.10
C ALA A 169 -5.96 -2.59 -22.17
N ARG A 170 -5.68 -2.17 -20.92
CA ARG A 170 -4.76 -2.89 -20.03
C ARG A 170 -5.22 -2.90 -18.58
N SER A 171 -4.84 -3.95 -17.85
CA SER A 171 -4.86 -3.95 -16.38
C SER A 171 -3.46 -3.78 -15.82
N TYR A 172 -3.35 -3.17 -14.64
CA TYR A 172 -2.07 -2.92 -13.96
C TYR A 172 -2.05 -3.61 -12.60
N VAL A 173 -0.94 -4.26 -12.28
CA VAL A 173 -0.79 -5.07 -11.07
C VAL A 173 0.59 -4.79 -10.46
N PHE A 174 0.66 -4.70 -9.13
CA PHE A 174 1.93 -4.81 -8.43
C PHE A 174 2.38 -6.26 -8.40
N ASN A 175 3.56 -6.53 -8.93
CA ASN A 175 4.22 -7.82 -8.80
C ASN A 175 5.44 -7.64 -7.91
N VAL A 176 5.40 -8.21 -6.70
CA VAL A 176 6.49 -8.10 -5.73
C VAL A 176 7.01 -9.48 -5.38
N ARG A 177 8.31 -9.69 -5.50
CA ARG A 177 8.94 -10.97 -5.16
C ARG A 177 10.14 -10.78 -4.26
N GLN A 178 10.45 -11.83 -3.54
CA GLN A 178 11.77 -12.05 -3.00
C GLN A 178 12.58 -12.86 -4.02
N ALA A 179 13.67 -12.29 -4.53
CA ALA A 179 14.60 -13.04 -5.36
C ALA A 179 15.34 -14.04 -4.48
N GLY A 180 15.14 -15.33 -4.75
CA GLY A 180 15.73 -16.43 -4.01
C GLY A 180 15.02 -16.77 -2.68
N THR A 181 15.57 -17.73 -1.95
CA THR A 181 14.99 -18.21 -0.69
C THR A 181 15.81 -17.68 0.48
N SER A 182 15.21 -16.81 1.27
CA SER A 182 15.82 -16.20 2.45
C SER A 182 14.80 -16.03 3.55
N THR A 183 15.23 -16.32 4.78
CA THR A 183 14.49 -16.02 6.00
C THR A 183 14.82 -14.63 6.55
N SER A 184 15.73 -13.91 5.91
CA SER A 184 16.27 -12.63 6.39
C SER A 184 15.73 -11.42 5.61
N THR A 185 15.08 -11.67 4.49
CA THR A 185 14.30 -10.70 3.71
C THR A 185 12.82 -10.79 4.06
N ALA A 186 12.09 -9.69 3.93
CA ALA A 186 10.64 -9.62 3.99
C ALA A 186 10.14 -8.43 3.15
N ILE A 187 9.00 -8.63 2.50
CA ILE A 187 8.27 -7.61 1.76
C ILE A 187 7.35 -6.90 2.76
N CYS A 188 7.39 -5.58 2.86
CA CYS A 188 6.55 -4.81 3.78
C CYS A 188 5.45 -4.01 3.07
N GLY A 189 5.62 -3.70 1.79
CA GLY A 189 4.58 -3.12 0.96
C GLY A 189 5.15 -2.42 -0.27
N VAL A 190 4.26 -1.82 -1.05
CA VAL A 190 4.61 -1.00 -2.21
C VAL A 190 3.76 0.26 -2.24
N ARG A 191 4.34 1.35 -2.72
CA ARG A 191 3.67 2.64 -2.95
C ARG A 191 3.89 3.07 -4.39
N LEU A 192 2.83 3.54 -5.01
CA LEU A 192 2.90 4.24 -6.28
C LEU A 192 2.66 5.73 -6.05
N PHE A 193 3.55 6.54 -6.58
CA PHE A 193 3.38 7.99 -6.69
C PHE A 193 2.94 8.32 -8.11
N TYR A 194 1.78 8.94 -8.22
CA TYR A 194 1.14 9.21 -9.51
C TYR A 194 0.43 10.56 -9.49
N SER A 195 0.15 11.07 -10.68
CA SER A 195 -0.64 12.29 -10.86
C SER A 195 -1.89 12.01 -11.68
N ILE A 196 -2.92 12.80 -11.45
CA ILE A 196 -4.07 12.90 -12.34
C ILE A 196 -4.01 14.23 -13.11
N PRO A 197 -4.50 14.25 -14.37
CA PRO A 197 -4.62 15.49 -15.15
C PRO A 197 -5.46 16.57 -14.46
#